data_AF-A0A2W2CTD1-F1
#
_entry.id   AF-A0A2W2CTD1-F1
#
_cell.length_a   1.000
_cell.length_b   1.000
_cell.length_c   1.000
_cell.angle_alpha   90.00
_cell.angle_beta   90.00
_cell.angle_gamma   90.00
#
_symmetry.space_group_name_H-M   'P 1'
#
loop_
_entity.id
_entity.type
_entity.pdbx_description
1 polymer ?
#
loop_
_entity_poly.entity_id
_entity_poly.type
_entity_poly.pdbx_seq_one_letter_code
_entity_poly.pdbx_strand_id
1 'polypeptide(L)'
;MELKYNFAALNAAADNCGGAVRGMNSELEGLKSGIAPMLATWDGDAREAYFQRQTEWESAANDLRDLLGRIERALRDSAAAMQAREAANRAKFGG
;
A
#
# COMPACT_ATOMS: atom_id res chain seq x y z
N MET A 1 -1.08 28.82 7.07
CA MET A 1 -0.02 27.97 6.48
C MET A 1 -0.19 26.50 6.85
N GLU A 2 -0.65 26.20 8.05
CA GLU A 2 -0.90 24.85 8.59
C GLU A 2 -1.75 23.93 7.71
N LEU A 3 -2.82 24.43 7.06
CA LEU A 3 -3.71 23.60 6.24
C LEU A 3 -3.03 23.07 4.96
N LYS A 4 -2.18 23.88 4.31
CA LYS A 4 -1.37 23.45 3.15
C LYS A 4 -0.34 22.39 3.56
N TYR A 5 0.23 22.53 4.76
CA TYR A 5 1.14 21.55 5.33
C TYR A 5 0.43 20.22 5.60
N ASN A 6 -0.77 20.26 6.19
CA ASN A 6 -1.57 19.06 6.44
C ASN A 6 -1.93 18.33 5.13
N PHE A 7 -2.30 19.07 4.07
CA PHE A 7 -2.56 18.50 2.75
C PHE A 7 -1.33 17.81 2.14
N ALA A 8 -0.16 18.45 2.20
CA ALA A 8 1.08 17.86 1.72
C ALA A 8 1.44 16.59 2.51
N ALA A 9 1.23 16.60 3.83
CA ALA A 9 1.47 15.44 4.69
C ALA A 9 0.52 14.27 4.37
N LEU A 10 -0.77 14.54 4.11
CA LEU A 10 -1.75 13.51 3.74
C LEU A 10 -1.41 12.85 2.40
N ASN A 11 -1.02 13.64 1.39
CA ASN A 11 -0.58 13.09 0.11
C ASN A 11 0.72 12.29 0.24
N ALA A 12 1.70 12.80 1.00
CA ALA A 12 2.93 12.05 1.26
C ALA A 12 2.66 10.71 1.95
N ALA A 13 1.72 10.67 2.91
CA ALA A 13 1.31 9.43 3.55
C ALA A 13 0.66 8.44 2.56
N ALA A 14 -0.21 8.92 1.67
CA ALA A 14 -0.81 8.11 0.61
C ALA A 14 0.25 7.54 -0.35
N ASP A 15 1.21 8.37 -0.77
CA ASP A 15 2.29 7.94 -1.67
C ASP A 15 3.23 6.93 -0.99
N ASN A 16 3.49 7.09 0.31
CA ASN A 16 4.25 6.14 1.12
C ASN A 16 3.55 4.77 1.19
N CYS A 17 2.23 4.73 1.33
CA CYS A 17 1.46 3.47 1.28
C CYS A 17 1.69 2.75 -0.07
N GLY A 18 1.58 3.47 -1.19
CA GLY A 18 1.84 2.90 -2.51
C GLY A 18 3.29 2.44 -2.69
N GLY A 19 4.25 3.18 -2.11
CA GLY A 19 5.67 2.79 -2.07
C GLY A 19 5.90 1.49 -1.30
N ALA A 20 5.30 1.34 -0.12
CA ALA A 20 5.41 0.15 0.71
C ALA A 20 4.87 -1.10 -0.01
N VAL A 21 3.71 -0.98 -0.69
CA VAL A 21 3.14 -2.09 -1.50
C VAL A 21 4.11 -2.51 -2.61
N ARG A 22 4.70 -1.55 -3.33
CA ARG A 22 5.67 -1.85 -4.40
C ARG A 22 6.93 -2.54 -3.87
N GLY A 23 7.46 -2.07 -2.74
CA GLY A 23 8.62 -2.67 -2.09
C GLY A 23 8.36 -4.13 -1.70
N MET A 24 7.26 -4.38 -0.99
CA MET A 24 6.84 -5.72 -0.60
C MET A 24 6.70 -6.66 -1.81
N ASN A 25 6.03 -6.22 -2.89
CA ASN A 25 5.89 -7.04 -4.09
C ASN A 25 7.25 -7.39 -4.71
N SER A 26 8.17 -6.42 -4.74
CA SER A 26 9.52 -6.66 -5.26
C SER A 26 10.30 -7.68 -4.41
N GLU A 27 10.17 -7.62 -3.09
CA GLU A 27 10.81 -8.58 -2.18
C GLU A 27 10.24 -9.99 -2.38
N LEU A 28 8.92 -10.12 -2.49
CA LEU A 28 8.26 -11.41 -2.73
C LEU A 28 8.62 -12.01 -4.10
N GLU A 29 8.68 -11.20 -5.16
CA GLU A 29 9.11 -11.67 -6.47
C GLU A 29 10.60 -12.05 -6.49
N GLY A 30 11.44 -11.31 -5.75
CA GLY A 30 12.84 -11.67 -5.54
C GLY A 30 12.98 -13.02 -4.82
N LEU A 31 12.20 -13.25 -3.77
CA LEU A 31 12.15 -14.51 -3.03
C LEU A 31 11.75 -15.67 -3.94
N LYS A 32 10.64 -15.55 -4.69
CA LYS A 32 10.18 -16.56 -5.64
C LYS A 32 11.23 -16.87 -6.69
N SER A 33 11.83 -15.85 -7.28
CA SER A 33 12.84 -15.99 -8.33
C SER A 33 14.11 -16.68 -7.82
N GLY A 34 14.52 -16.38 -6.59
CA GLY A 34 15.67 -17.03 -5.95
C GLY A 34 15.42 -18.50 -5.60
N ILE A 35 14.18 -18.85 -5.23
CA ILE A 35 13.80 -20.22 -4.87
C ILE A 35 13.52 -21.09 -6.10
N ALA A 36 13.02 -20.51 -7.19
CA ALA A 36 12.68 -21.22 -8.43
C ALA A 36 13.72 -22.27 -8.90
N PRO A 37 15.04 -21.98 -8.97
CA PRO A 37 16.03 -22.98 -9.38
C PRO A 37 16.21 -24.12 -8.37
N MET A 38 16.01 -23.86 -7.08
CA MET A 38 16.15 -24.85 -6.00
C MET A 38 14.92 -25.76 -5.91
N LEU A 39 13.77 -25.31 -6.41
CA LEU A 39 12.52 -26.07 -6.38
C LEU A 39 12.63 -27.41 -7.14
N ALA A 40 13.50 -27.46 -8.15
CA ALA A 40 13.77 -28.66 -8.95
C ALA A 40 14.59 -29.71 -8.18
N THR A 41 15.30 -29.30 -7.12
CA THR A 41 16.16 -30.18 -6.31
C THR A 41 15.49 -30.59 -4.99
N TRP A 42 14.27 -30.13 -4.72
CA TRP A 42 13.54 -30.45 -3.51
C TRP A 42 12.68 -31.69 -3.69
N ASP A 43 12.63 -32.52 -2.66
CA ASP A 43 11.72 -33.65 -2.57
C ASP A 43 10.25 -33.20 -2.48
N GLY A 44 9.32 -34.12 -2.74
CA GLY A 44 7.88 -33.84 -2.82
C GLY A 44 7.32 -33.08 -1.62
N ASP A 45 7.63 -33.52 -0.40
CA ASP A 45 7.14 -32.91 0.85
C ASP A 45 7.67 -31.49 1.04
N ALA A 46 8.95 -31.24 0.72
CA ALA A 46 9.56 -29.92 0.84
C ALA A 46 8.97 -28.94 -0.18
N ARG A 47 8.69 -29.44 -1.39
CA ARG A 47 8.04 -28.67 -2.45
C ARG A 47 6.59 -28.32 -2.09
N GLU A 48 5.84 -29.26 -1.50
CA GLU A 48 4.47 -29.01 -1.02
C GLU A 48 4.46 -27.97 0.10
N ALA A 49 5.33 -28.12 1.10
CA ALA A 49 5.45 -27.18 2.21
C ALA A 49 5.86 -25.77 1.75
N TYR A 50 6.62 -25.65 0.66
CA TYR A 50 6.90 -24.37 0.03
C TYR A 50 5.65 -23.75 -0.60
N PHE A 51 4.89 -24.50 -1.40
CA PHE A 51 3.70 -23.96 -2.06
C PHE A 51 2.61 -23.52 -1.07
N GLN A 52 2.51 -24.21 0.07
CA GLN A 52 1.64 -23.79 1.18
C GLN A 52 2.08 -22.42 1.71
N ARG A 53 3.36 -22.28 2.08
CA ARG A 53 3.92 -20.99 2.54
C ARG A 53 3.81 -19.90 1.47
N GLN A 54 3.98 -20.26 0.20
CA GLN A 54 3.83 -19.35 -0.92
C GLN A 54 2.42 -18.77 -0.98
N THR A 55 1.42 -19.63 -0.88
CA THR A 55 0.02 -19.23 -0.88
C THR A 55 -0.28 -18.34 0.34
N GLU A 56 0.24 -18.67 1.52
CA GLU A 56 0.05 -17.89 2.75
C GLU A 56 0.60 -16.47 2.62
N TRP A 57 1.86 -16.31 2.19
CA TRP A 57 2.43 -14.97 2.05
C TRP A 57 1.79 -14.17 0.92
N GLU A 58 1.35 -14.82 -0.18
CA GLU A 58 0.67 -14.14 -1.28
C GLU A 58 -0.70 -13.63 -0.84
N SER A 59 -1.43 -14.42 -0.04
CA SER A 59 -2.68 -13.97 0.58
C SER A 59 -2.45 -12.77 1.50
N ALA A 60 -1.47 -12.87 2.40
CA ALA A 60 -1.17 -11.78 3.33
C ALA A 60 -0.75 -10.48 2.61
N ALA A 61 0.00 -10.61 1.51
CA ALA A 61 0.39 -9.49 0.66
C ALA A 61 -0.81 -8.84 -0.04
N ASN A 62 -1.76 -9.65 -0.52
CA ASN A 62 -3.00 -9.15 -1.11
C ASN A 62 -3.85 -8.39 -0.07
N ASP A 63 -3.99 -8.95 1.14
CA ASP A 63 -4.73 -8.30 2.23
C ASP A 63 -4.09 -6.97 2.64
N LEU A 64 -2.76 -6.93 2.73
CA LEU A 64 -2.04 -5.69 3.05
C LEU A 64 -2.20 -4.65 1.93
N ARG A 65 -2.12 -5.06 0.66
CA ARG A 65 -2.37 -4.17 -0.49
C ARG A 65 -3.77 -3.57 -0.41
N ASP A 66 -4.78 -4.39 -0.12
CA ASP A 66 -6.16 -3.95 -0.04
C ASP A 66 -6.36 -2.97 1.13
N LEU A 67 -5.77 -3.27 2.29
CA LEU A 67 -5.78 -2.37 3.45
C LEU A 67 -5.11 -1.03 3.14
N LEU A 68 -3.89 -1.06 2.58
CA LEU A 68 -3.16 0.16 2.23
C LEU A 68 -3.87 0.97 1.15
N GLY A 69 -4.50 0.32 0.17
CA GLY A 69 -5.34 1.00 -0.82
C GLY A 69 -6.59 1.64 -0.22
N ARG A 70 -7.20 1.04 0.81
CA ARG A 70 -8.30 1.67 1.56
C ARG A 70 -7.81 2.89 2.34
N ILE A 71 -6.64 2.80 2.97
CA ILE A 71 -6.01 3.92 3.70
C ILE A 71 -5.69 5.06 2.73
N GLU A 72 -5.08 4.75 1.58
CA GLU A 72 -4.75 5.73 0.55
C GLU A 72 -5.99 6.52 0.10
N ARG A 73 -7.09 5.83 -0.21
CA ARG A 73 -8.36 6.46 -0.58
C ARG A 73 -8.90 7.35 0.53
N ALA A 74 -8.93 6.86 1.77
CA ALA A 74 -9.42 7.62 2.91
C ALA A 74 -8.61 8.92 3.15
N LEU A 75 -7.28 8.86 2.96
CA LEU A 75 -6.41 10.04 3.07
C LEU A 75 -6.70 11.06 1.97
N ARG A 76 -6.88 10.61 0.72
CA ARG A 76 -7.21 11.49 -0.43
C ARG A 76 -8.60 12.12 -0.26
N ASP A 77 -9.59 11.35 0.19
CA ASP A 77 -10.95 11.84 0.44
C ASP A 77 -10.97 12.90 1.55
N SER A 78 -10.22 12.65 2.64
CA SER A 78 -10.05 13.63 3.73
C SER A 78 -9.42 14.94 3.24
N ALA A 79 -8.39 14.82 2.39
CA ALA A 79 -7.73 15.97 1.79
C ALA A 79 -8.69 16.80 0.90
N ALA A 80 -9.51 16.14 0.07
CA ALA A 80 -10.52 16.78 -0.76
C ALA A 80 -11.61 17.47 0.07
N ALA A 81 -12.11 16.80 1.12
CA ALA A 81 -13.12 17.35 2.02
C ALA A 81 -12.61 18.61 2.75
N MET A 82 -11.35 18.58 3.22
CA MET A 82 -10.73 19.74 3.87
C MET A 82 -10.57 20.93 2.91
N GLN A 83 -10.18 20.68 1.66
CA GLN A 83 -10.09 21.71 0.62
C GLN A 83 -11.45 22.35 0.33
N ALA A 84 -12.51 21.54 0.21
CA ALA A 84 -13.86 22.03 -0.04
C ALA A 84 -14.40 22.88 1.11
N ARG A 85 -14.20 22.44 2.36
CA ARG A 85 -14.61 23.20 3.56
C ARG A 85 -13.91 24.54 3.64
N GLU A 86 -12.62 24.58 3.33
CA GLU A 86 -11.84 25.82 3.33
C GLU A 86 -12.28 26.77 2.20
N ALA A 87 -12.52 26.26 0.99
CA ALA A 87 -13.04 27.09 -0.10
C ALA A 87 -14.40 27.72 0.27
N ALA A 88 -15.28 26.96 0.92
CA ALA A 88 -16.56 27.45 1.41
C ALA A 88 -16.40 28.50 2.54
N ASN A 89 -15.46 28.30 3.47
CA ASN A 89 -15.17 29.27 4.52
C ASN A 89 -14.63 30.58 3.94
N ARG A 90 -13.64 30.52 3.04
CA ARG A 90 -13.11 31.73 2.39
C ARG A 90 -14.17 32.48 1.60
N ALA A 91 -15.08 31.78 0.91
CA ALA A 91 -16.19 32.41 0.21
C ALA A 91 -17.16 33.14 1.16
N LYS A 92 -17.31 32.66 2.40
CA LYS A 92 -18.16 33.29 3.43
C LYS A 92 -17.50 34.48 4.13
N PHE A 93 -16.18 34.50 4.25
CA PHE A 93 -15.44 35.55 4.97
C PHE A 93 -14.73 36.55 4.04
N GLY A 94 -14.71 36.29 2.72
CA GLY A 94 -14.11 37.15 1.70
C GLY A 94 -15.12 37.94 0.86
N GLY A 95 -16.38 38.00 1.29
CA GLY A 95 -17.44 38.85 0.75
C GLY A 95 -17.88 39.89 1.77
#